data_AF-A0A2M7ZCP6-F1
#
_entry.id   AF-A0A2M7ZCP6-F1
#
_cell.length_a   1.000
_cell.length_b   1.000
_cell.length_c   1.000
_cell.angle_alpha   90.00
_cell.angle_beta   90.00
_cell.angle_gamma   90.00
#
_symmetry.space_group_name_H-M   'P 1'
#
loop_
_entity.id
_entity.type
_entity.pdbx_description
1 polymer ?
#
loop_
_entity_poly.entity_id
_entity_poly.type
_entity_poly.pdbx_seq_one_letter_code
_entity_poly.pdbx_strand_id
1 'polypeptide(L)'
;MPSLNSKEFGEIIIKLEKLADGIDIHKTEAGFVIPNSDEIRQEKTQIELFRHEYEIAENAARIKYDSYSEQISDARSLIEKSNSLILSYYGKKDQIVGDFGISPRKYVRRSESPENIEVEPN
;
A
#
# COMPACT_ATOMS: atom_id res chain seq x y z
N MET A 1 -3.19 -2.60 -5.45
CA MET A 1 -4.02 -1.54 -6.09
C MET A 1 -4.44 -2.05 -7.44
N PRO A 2 -5.69 -1.86 -7.89
CA PRO A 2 -6.18 -2.62 -9.03
C PRO A 2 -5.44 -2.15 -10.28
N SER A 3 -4.62 -3.05 -10.80
CA SER A 3 -4.06 -3.01 -12.15
C SER A 3 -5.21 -3.02 -13.14
N LEU A 4 -5.52 -1.86 -13.72
CA LEU A 4 -6.60 -1.70 -14.69
C LEU A 4 -6.48 -2.76 -15.79
N ASN A 5 -7.60 -3.37 -16.18
CA ASN A 5 -7.64 -4.36 -17.25
C ASN A 5 -7.37 -3.68 -18.60
N SER A 6 -6.08 -3.49 -18.91
CA SER A 6 -5.63 -2.78 -20.11
C SER A 6 -6.14 -3.42 -21.40
N LYS A 7 -6.38 -4.74 -21.37
CA LYS A 7 -6.94 -5.49 -22.50
C LYS A 7 -8.38 -5.09 -22.77
N GLU A 8 -9.23 -5.09 -21.75
CA GLU A 8 -10.64 -4.73 -21.86
C GLU A 8 -10.84 -3.27 -22.30
N PHE A 9 -10.05 -2.35 -21.75
CA PHE A 9 -10.04 -0.97 -22.23
C PHE A 9 -9.68 -0.88 -23.72
N GLY A 10 -8.60 -1.55 -24.13
CA GLY A 10 -8.16 -1.54 -25.53
C GLY A 10 -9.23 -2.10 -26.46
N GLU A 11 -9.89 -3.19 -26.06
CA GLU A 11 -11.00 -3.77 -26.82
C GLU A 11 -12.19 -2.81 -26.96
N ILE A 12 -12.54 -2.08 -25.90
CA ILE A 12 -13.64 -1.10 -25.92
C ILE A 12 -13.32 0.08 -26.83
N ILE A 13 -12.12 0.67 -26.71
CA ILE A 13 -11.71 1.81 -27.55
C ILE A 13 -11.71 1.44 -29.03
N ILE A 14 -11.20 0.25 -29.38
CA ILE A 14 -11.22 -0.24 -30.77
C ILE A 14 -12.65 -0.45 -31.26
N LYS A 15 -13.54 -1.00 -30.42
CA LYS A 15 -14.96 -1.20 -30.78
C LYS A 15 -15.67 0.12 -31.03
N LEU A 16 -15.46 1.13 -30.18
CA LEU A 16 -16.07 2.45 -30.33
C LEU A 16 -15.58 3.14 -31.60
N GLU A 17 -14.27 3.07 -31.90
CA GLU A 17 -13.71 3.63 -33.12
C GLU A 17 -14.31 2.98 -34.38
N LYS A 18 -14.29 1.63 -34.43
CA LYS A 18 -14.86 0.89 -35.57
C LYS A 18 -16.35 1.12 -35.76
N LEU A 19 -17.08 1.31 -34.66
CA LEU A 19 -18.51 1.60 -34.70
C LEU A 19 -18.77 2.99 -35.30
N ALA A 20 -18.02 4.02 -34.85
CA ALA A 20 -18.11 5.36 -35.42
C ALA A 20 -17.73 5.38 -36.92
N ASP A 21 -16.64 4.70 -37.29
CA ASP A 21 -16.21 4.56 -38.69
C ASP A 21 -17.29 3.87 -39.55
N GLY A 22 -17.86 2.77 -39.05
CA GLY A 22 -18.93 2.05 -39.73
C GLY A 22 -20.18 2.91 -39.95
N ILE A 23 -20.57 3.72 -38.96
CA ILE A 23 -21.67 4.67 -39.10
C ILE A 23 -21.38 5.68 -40.19
N ASP A 24 -20.18 6.27 -40.20
CA ASP A 24 -19.81 7.26 -41.20
C ASP A 24 -19.80 6.71 -42.64
N ILE A 25 -19.44 5.43 -42.81
CA ILE A 25 -19.46 4.74 -44.10
C ILE A 25 -20.89 4.48 -44.59
N HIS A 26 -21.76 3.99 -43.69
CA HIS A 26 -23.09 3.47 -44.06
C HIS A 26 -24.25 4.46 -43.83
N LYS A 27 -23.99 5.67 -43.29
CA LYS A 27 -25.04 6.66 -42.96
C LYS A 27 -25.95 7.11 -44.11
N THR A 28 -25.56 6.87 -45.36
CA THR A 28 -26.36 7.22 -46.54
C THR A 28 -27.24 6.07 -47.05
N GLU A 29 -27.15 4.89 -46.44
CA GLU A 29 -27.92 3.71 -46.85
C GLU A 29 -29.41 3.84 -46.48
N ALA A 30 -30.28 3.45 -47.41
CA ALA A 30 -31.72 3.55 -47.23
C ALA A 30 -32.20 2.63 -46.09
N GLY A 31 -32.87 3.20 -45.09
CA GLY A 31 -33.39 2.47 -43.93
C GLY A 31 -32.40 2.34 -42.76
N PHE A 32 -31.19 2.88 -42.88
CA PHE A 32 -30.21 2.91 -41.79
C PHE A 32 -30.52 4.05 -40.80
N VAL A 33 -30.92 3.70 -39.58
CA VAL A 33 -31.22 4.65 -38.49
C VAL A 33 -30.36 4.26 -37.28
N ILE A 34 -29.24 4.95 -37.08
CA ILE A 34 -28.28 4.66 -36.00
C ILE A 34 -27.87 5.98 -35.30
N PRO A 35 -27.46 5.93 -34.01
CA PRO A 35 -26.82 7.04 -33.28
C PRO A 35 -25.73 7.79 -34.06
N ASN A 36 -25.52 9.04 -33.67
CA ASN A 36 -24.56 9.95 -34.28
C ASN A 36 -23.12 9.46 -34.06
N SER A 37 -22.30 9.40 -35.12
CA SER A 37 -20.89 8.99 -35.03
C SER A 37 -20.09 9.90 -34.09
N ASP A 38 -20.43 11.19 -34.02
CA ASP A 38 -19.78 12.14 -33.12
C ASP A 38 -20.01 11.81 -31.63
N GLU A 39 -21.20 11.34 -31.27
CA GLU A 39 -21.50 10.95 -29.88
C GLU A 39 -20.64 9.76 -29.43
N ILE A 40 -20.42 8.80 -30.33
CA ILE A 40 -19.60 7.61 -30.06
C ILE A 40 -18.13 8.00 -29.92
N ARG A 41 -17.63 8.91 -30.76
CA ARG A 41 -16.26 9.44 -30.66
C ARG A 41 -16.07 10.26 -29.39
N GLN A 42 -17.06 11.05 -29.00
CA GLN A 42 -17.03 11.79 -27.74
C GLN A 42 -16.92 10.83 -26.55
N GLU A 43 -17.66 9.72 -26.57
CA GLU A 43 -17.62 8.76 -25.46
C GLU A 43 -16.31 7.99 -25.39
N LYS A 44 -15.72 7.64 -26.53
CA LYS A 44 -14.35 7.13 -26.59
C LYS A 44 -13.37 8.10 -25.92
N THR A 45 -13.43 9.39 -26.27
CA THR A 45 -12.55 10.41 -25.69
C THR A 45 -12.77 10.59 -24.19
N GLN A 46 -14.01 10.54 -23.71
CA GLN A 46 -14.30 10.61 -22.26
C GLN A 46 -13.69 9.43 -21.50
N ILE A 47 -13.81 8.21 -22.04
CA ILE A 47 -13.23 7.00 -21.43
C ILE A 47 -11.69 7.08 -21.39
N GLU A 48 -11.07 7.56 -22.46
CA GLU A 48 -9.61 7.80 -22.51
C GLU A 48 -9.17 8.83 -21.46
N LEU A 49 -9.93 9.93 -21.31
CA LEU A 49 -9.67 10.96 -20.31
C LEU A 49 -9.78 10.40 -18.89
N PHE A 50 -10.85 9.70 -18.56
CA PHE A 50 -11.03 9.11 -17.23
C PHE A 50 -9.93 8.10 -16.90
N ARG A 51 -9.47 7.33 -17.88
CA ARG A 51 -8.33 6.44 -17.69
C ARG A 51 -7.07 7.23 -17.34
N HIS A 52 -6.80 8.31 -18.06
CA HIS A 52 -5.63 9.14 -17.80
C HIS A 52 -5.68 9.77 -16.39
N GLU A 53 -6.83 10.31 -15.99
CA GLU A 53 -7.04 10.88 -14.65
C GLU A 53 -6.85 9.83 -13.55
N TYR A 54 -7.34 8.61 -13.78
CA TYR A 54 -7.12 7.48 -12.87
C TYR A 54 -5.63 7.17 -12.71
N GLU A 55 -4.87 7.07 -13.81
CA GLU A 55 -3.43 6.78 -13.77
C GLU A 55 -2.64 7.85 -13.00
N ILE A 56 -3.02 9.13 -13.17
CA ILE A 56 -2.44 10.24 -12.38
C ILE A 56 -2.77 10.07 -10.89
N ALA A 57 -4.03 9.80 -10.55
CA ALA A 57 -4.47 9.66 -9.17
C ALA A 57 -3.81 8.46 -8.48
N GLU A 58 -3.67 7.34 -9.18
CA GLU A 58 -2.99 6.14 -8.68
C GLU A 58 -1.52 6.42 -8.38
N ASN A 59 -0.82 7.11 -9.28
CA ASN A 59 0.59 7.48 -9.06
C ASN A 59 0.72 8.44 -7.86
N ALA A 60 -0.14 9.45 -7.76
CA ALA A 60 -0.15 10.37 -6.62
C ALA A 60 -0.43 9.64 -5.30
N ALA A 61 -1.34 8.68 -5.29
CA ALA A 61 -1.63 7.85 -4.12
C ALA A 61 -0.42 7.00 -3.71
N ARG A 62 0.28 6.41 -4.68
CA ARG A 62 1.51 5.63 -4.44
C ARG A 62 2.61 6.46 -3.81
N ILE A 63 2.89 7.65 -4.35
CA ILE A 63 3.90 8.57 -3.79
C ILE A 63 3.57 8.93 -2.33
N LYS A 64 2.30 9.24 -2.05
CA LYS A 64 1.86 9.54 -0.67
C LYS A 64 2.00 8.34 0.25
N TYR A 65 1.68 7.14 -0.23
CA TYR A 65 1.84 5.91 0.53
C TYR A 65 3.30 5.62 0.87
N ASP A 66 4.22 5.82 -0.08
CA ASP A 66 5.65 5.61 0.13
C ASP A 66 6.17 6.58 1.20
N SER A 67 5.80 7.87 1.11
CA SER A 67 6.16 8.88 2.14
C SER A 67 5.55 8.57 3.52
N TYR A 68 4.30 8.11 3.57
CA TYR A 68 3.67 7.67 4.82
C TYR A 68 4.44 6.47 5.43
N SER A 69 4.80 5.50 4.61
CA SER A 69 5.53 4.30 5.05
C SER A 69 6.91 4.64 5.59
N GLU A 70 7.62 5.58 4.95
CA GLU A 70 8.89 6.12 5.43
C GLU A 70 8.75 6.78 6.80
N GLN A 71 7.77 7.67 6.98
CA GLN A 71 7.53 8.34 8.27
C GLN A 71 7.19 7.35 9.39
N ILE A 72 6.43 6.30 9.10
CA ILE A 72 6.16 5.22 10.07
C ILE A 72 7.44 4.46 10.44
N SER A 73 8.31 4.19 9.46
CA SER A 73 9.60 3.54 9.70
C SER A 73 10.49 4.40 10.59
N ASP A 74 10.58 5.69 10.32
CA ASP A 74 11.37 6.65 11.12
C ASP A 74 10.84 6.76 12.54
N ALA A 75 9.52 6.86 12.71
CA ALA A 75 8.88 6.88 14.03
C ALA A 75 9.18 5.61 14.82
N ARG A 76 9.13 4.43 14.18
CA ARG A 76 9.51 3.15 14.83
C ARG A 76 10.96 3.17 15.27
N SER A 77 11.88 3.61 14.41
CA SER A 77 13.30 3.71 14.75
C SER A 77 13.54 4.65 15.94
N LEU A 78 12.83 5.78 15.98
CA LEU A 78 12.92 6.72 17.10
C LEU A 78 12.41 6.10 18.41
N ILE A 79 11.26 5.42 18.37
CA ILE A 79 10.70 4.71 19.53
C ILE A 79 11.70 3.67 20.05
N GLU A 80 12.29 2.86 19.17
CA GLU A 80 13.26 1.82 19.56
C GLU A 80 14.52 2.42 20.21
N LYS A 81 15.07 3.49 19.62
CA LYS A 81 16.22 4.21 20.18
C LYS A 81 15.91 4.80 21.56
N SER A 82 14.77 5.47 21.69
CA SER A 82 14.31 6.04 22.96
C SER A 82 14.10 4.96 24.02
N ASN A 83 13.47 3.84 23.66
CA ASN A 83 13.25 2.71 24.57
C ASN A 83 14.58 2.13 25.06
N SER A 84 15.58 2.01 24.17
CA SER A 84 16.91 1.54 24.56
C SER A 84 17.61 2.47 25.55
N LEU A 85 17.46 3.79 25.40
CA LEU A 85 18.05 4.79 26.30
C LEU A 85 17.34 4.81 27.66
N ILE A 86 16.02 4.72 27.68
CA ILE A 86 15.24 4.68 28.93
C ILE A 86 15.60 3.43 29.75
N LEU A 87 15.68 2.26 29.08
CA LEU A 87 16.06 1.01 29.72
C LEU A 87 17.51 1.01 30.22
N SER A 88 18.43 1.68 29.52
CA SER A 88 19.83 1.77 29.97
C SER A 88 19.99 2.70 31.18
N TYR A 89 19.19 3.77 31.27
CA TYR A 89 19.25 4.73 32.37
C TYR A 89 18.54 4.24 33.64
N TYR A 90 17.27 3.82 33.54
CA TYR A 90 16.47 3.43 34.71
C TYR A 90 16.66 1.96 35.13
N GLY A 91 17.31 1.15 34.29
CA GLY A 91 17.44 -0.29 34.49
C GLY A 91 16.09 -1.01 34.40
N LYS A 92 15.99 -2.21 34.99
CA LYS A 92 14.75 -3.02 34.99
C LYS A 92 13.76 -2.60 36.09
N LYS A 93 13.70 -1.32 36.48
CA LYS A 93 12.72 -0.87 37.48
C LYS A 93 11.35 -0.77 36.83
N ASP A 94 10.55 -1.82 37.03
CA ASP A 94 9.32 -2.09 36.28
C ASP A 94 8.29 -0.94 36.26
N GLN A 95 8.16 -0.19 37.36
CA GLN A 95 7.13 0.85 37.45
C GLN A 95 7.48 2.11 36.65
N ILE A 96 8.72 2.60 36.73
CA ILE A 96 9.17 3.80 36.00
C ILE A 96 9.23 3.53 34.49
N VAL A 97 9.68 2.34 34.09
CA VAL A 97 9.75 1.94 32.68
C VAL A 97 8.34 1.77 32.08
N GLY A 98 7.38 1.32 32.90
CA GLY A 98 5.97 1.21 32.53
C GLY A 98 5.32 2.55 32.19
N ASP A 99 5.70 3.65 32.86
CA ASP A 99 5.18 5.01 32.58
C ASP A 99 5.53 5.50 31.16
N PHE A 100 6.59 4.95 30.55
CA PHE A 100 6.98 5.23 29.15
C PHE A 100 6.31 4.29 28.13
N GLY A 101 5.38 3.43 28.56
CA GLY A 101 4.74 2.44 27.69
C GLY A 101 5.65 1.27 27.28
N ILE A 102 6.78 1.10 27.97
CA ILE A 102 7.75 0.03 27.70
C ILE A 102 7.39 -1.17 28.58
N SER A 103 7.24 -2.36 27.98
CA SER A 103 7.08 -3.59 28.76
C SER A 103 8.38 -3.91 29.51
N PRO A 104 8.33 -4.10 30.85
CA PRO A 104 9.51 -4.48 31.59
C PRO A 104 10.06 -5.83 31.13
N ARG A 105 11.38 -5.94 30.95
CA ARG A 105 12.00 -7.20 30.56
C ARG A 105 11.88 -8.19 31.72
N LYS A 106 11.10 -9.26 31.53
CA LYS A 106 11.03 -10.38 32.50
C LYS A 106 12.45 -10.80 32.90
N TYR A 107 12.73 -10.81 34.20
CA TYR A 107 13.98 -11.31 34.75
C TYR A 107 14.06 -12.82 34.46
N VAL A 108 14.81 -13.22 33.44
CA VAL A 108 15.26 -14.61 33.32
C VAL A 108 16.32 -14.80 34.39
N ARG A 109 15.97 -15.42 35.53
CA ARG A 109 16.98 -15.95 36.45
C ARG A 109 17.80 -16.96 35.65
N ARG A 110 19.06 -16.66 35.34
CA ARG A 110 20.03 -17.73 35.06
C ARG A 110 20.09 -18.53 36.36
N SER A 111 19.56 -19.74 36.33
CA SER A 111 19.82 -20.72 37.39
C SER A 111 21.32 -20.94 37.45
N GLU A 112 21.96 -20.49 38.52
CA GLU A 112 23.29 -20.95 38.88
C GLU A 112 23.20 -22.45 39.12
N SER A 113 23.96 -23.24 38.35
CA SER A 113 24.12 -24.67 38.57
C SER A 113 24.91 -24.88 39.87
N PRO A 114 24.40 -25.63 40.86
CA PRO A 114 25.18 -26.02 42.01
C PRO A 114 25.84 -27.37 41.71
N GLU A 115 27.05 -27.34 41.15
CA GLU A 115 27.97 -28.49 41.23
C GLU A 115 29.23 -28.02 41.94
N ASN A 116 29.26 -28.26 43.26
CA ASN A 116 30.44 -28.67 44.01
C ASN A 116 30.02 -28.85 45.48
N ILE A 117 29.71 -30.10 45.85
CA ILE A 117 29.83 -30.54 47.24
C ILE A 117 31.01 -31.50 47.25
N GLU A 118 32.15 -31.01 47.72
CA GLU A 118 33.27 -31.84 48.17
C GLU A 118 32.77 -32.75 49.30
N VAL A 119 32.95 -34.06 49.12
CA VAL A 119 32.75 -35.04 50.19
C VAL A 119 34.14 -35.42 50.68
N GLU A 120 34.54 -34.89 51.84
CA GLU A 120 35.68 -35.38 52.60
C GLU A 120 35.37 -36.73 53.28
N PRO A 121 36.40 -37.57 53.52
CA PRO A 121 36.22 -38.97 53.83
C PRO A 121 35.99 -39.22 55.32
N ASN A 122 35.23 -40.28 55.64
CA ASN A 122 35.34 -41.06 56.87
C ASN A 122 35.04 -42.53 56.58
#